data_AF-A0A854QPL0-F1
#
_entry.id   AF-A0A854QPL0-F1
#
_cell.length_a   1.000
_cell.length_b   1.000
_cell.length_c   1.000
_cell.angle_alpha   90.00
_cell.angle_beta   90.00
_cell.angle_gamma   90.00
#
_symmetry.space_group_name_H-M   'P 1'
#
loop_
_entity.id
_entity.type
_entity.pdbx_description
1 polymer ?
#
loop_
_entity_poly.entity_id
_entity_poly.type
_entity_poly.pdbx_seq_one_letter_code
_entity_poly.pdbx_strand_id
1 'polypeptide(L)'
;MRIEKCYFCSANVYPGHGTMFVRNDAKCFRFCSSKCHKNFKMKRNPRKVRWTKAFRRANGKEMVVDTTFEFEKRRNVPVRYDRELVATTLKAMERVAEIRQKREKAFWKNRMSGNTAKNIRDNALEIERHIELVQPRSTTAASTSKASEALEEREKVREKIKVRAAGRKAMALQQMGQGKKQKESRLIPAEGSGMGMSLD
;
A
#
# COMPACT_ATOMS: atom_id res chain seq x y z
N MET A 1 3.52 12.06 28.69
CA MET A 1 3.40 12.86 27.45
C MET A 1 2.48 12.12 26.47
N ARG A 2 1.47 12.77 25.86
CA ARG A 2 0.51 12.10 24.96
C ARG A 2 0.59 12.65 23.54
N ILE A 3 0.71 11.76 22.56
CA ILE A 3 0.62 12.11 21.14
C ILE A 3 -0.86 12.10 20.76
N GLU A 4 -1.37 13.23 20.32
CA GLU A 4 -2.75 13.38 19.89
C GLU A 4 -2.87 13.26 18.37
N LYS A 5 -4.07 12.97 17.88
CA LYS A 5 -4.35 12.96 16.44
C LYS A 5 -4.97 14.29 16.03
N CYS A 6 -4.52 14.85 14.92
CA CYS A 6 -5.11 16.03 14.31
C CYS A 6 -6.55 15.72 13.86
N TYR A 7 -7.49 16.60 14.19
CA TYR A 7 -8.89 16.44 13.82
C TYR A 7 -9.11 16.38 12.30
N PHE A 8 -8.39 17.20 11.54
CA PHE A 8 -8.62 17.34 10.10
C PHE A 8 -7.92 16.27 9.26
N CYS A 9 -6.62 16.07 9.49
CA CYS A 9 -5.80 15.18 8.66
C CYS A 9 -5.49 13.82 9.31
N SER A 10 -5.79 13.65 10.60
CA SER A 10 -5.44 12.49 11.42
C SER A 10 -3.93 12.20 11.55
N ALA A 11 -3.07 13.18 11.26
CA ALA A 11 -1.63 13.12 11.54
C ALA A 11 -1.36 13.21 13.06
N ASN A 12 -0.18 12.76 13.48
CA ASN A 12 0.26 12.87 14.86
C ASN A 12 0.58 14.34 15.20
N VAL A 13 0.16 14.78 16.40
CA VAL A 13 0.45 16.09 16.98
C VAL A 13 1.29 15.87 18.22
N TYR A 14 2.57 16.25 18.12
CA TYR A 14 3.49 16.23 19.24
C TYR A 14 3.28 17.46 20.13
N PRO A 15 3.55 17.36 21.44
CA PRO A 15 3.52 18.52 22.34
C PRO A 15 4.38 19.67 21.85
N GLY A 16 3.88 20.90 22.03
CA GLY A 16 4.50 22.12 21.49
C GLY A 16 4.21 22.39 20.01
N HIS A 17 3.53 21.49 19.29
CA HIS A 17 3.19 21.69 17.88
C HIS A 17 1.70 21.92 17.64
N GLY A 18 1.42 22.73 16.63
CA GLY A 18 0.07 22.95 16.12
C GLY A 18 -0.75 23.91 16.98
N THR A 19 -2.07 23.84 16.86
CA THR A 19 -3.00 24.68 17.61
C THR A 19 -4.17 23.86 18.14
N MET A 20 -4.77 24.32 19.24
CA MET A 20 -5.98 23.74 19.80
C MET A 20 -7.09 24.79 19.77
N PHE A 21 -8.25 24.41 19.24
CA PHE A 21 -9.47 25.21 19.27
C PHE A 21 -10.47 24.54 20.19
N VAL A 22 -10.95 25.27 21.19
CA VAL A 22 -12.02 24.82 22.10
C VAL A 22 -13.30 25.50 21.66
N ARG A 23 -14.32 24.70 21.35
CA ARG A 23 -15.65 25.21 20.98
C ARG A 23 -16.54 25.27 22.22
N ASN A 24 -17.58 26.10 22.18
CA ASN A 24 -18.53 26.31 23.28
C ASN A 24 -19.17 25.01 23.83
N ASP A 25 -19.26 23.94 23.03
CA ASP A 25 -19.71 22.60 23.48
C ASP A 25 -18.62 21.81 24.23
N ALA A 26 -17.61 22.49 24.75
CA ALA A 26 -16.41 21.93 25.38
C ALA A 26 -15.63 20.93 24.51
N LYS A 27 -15.85 20.90 23.19
CA LYS A 27 -15.08 20.02 22.30
C LYS A 27 -13.76 20.65 21.92
N CYS A 28 -12.69 19.92 22.21
CA CYS A 28 -11.32 20.29 21.87
C CYS A 28 -10.94 19.73 20.50
N PHE A 29 -10.68 20.61 19.54
CA PHE A 29 -10.15 20.26 18.23
C PHE A 29 -8.67 20.58 18.17
N ARG A 30 -7.83 19.55 18.02
CA ARG A 30 -6.38 19.71 17.84
C ARG A 30 -6.01 19.67 16.38
N PHE A 31 -5.14 20.57 15.94
CA PHE A 31 -4.65 20.67 14.57
C PHE A 31 -3.12 20.56 14.55
N CYS A 32 -2.57 19.80 13.61
CA CYS A 32 -1.12 19.68 13.46
C CYS A 32 -0.46 20.94 12.87
N SER A 33 -1.20 21.73 12.08
CA SER A 33 -0.67 22.89 11.37
C SER A 33 -1.76 23.91 11.03
N SER A 34 -1.33 25.13 10.68
CA SER A 34 -2.20 26.22 10.24
C SER A 34 -3.03 25.84 9.01
N LYS A 35 -2.52 24.98 8.11
CA LYS A 35 -3.28 24.43 6.97
C LYS A 35 -4.55 23.72 7.43
N CYS A 36 -4.44 22.81 8.41
CA CYS A 36 -5.58 22.07 8.92
C CYS A 36 -6.57 23.00 9.64
N HIS A 37 -6.04 23.93 10.43
CA HIS A 37 -6.84 24.92 11.15
C HIS A 37 -7.62 25.85 10.21
N LYS A 38 -6.99 26.38 9.15
CA LYS A 38 -7.65 27.22 8.14
C LYS A 38 -8.73 26.45 7.37
N ASN A 39 -8.45 25.22 6.96
CA ASN A 39 -9.46 24.39 6.28
C ASN A 39 -10.67 24.09 7.18
N PHE A 40 -10.44 23.88 8.49
CA PHE A 40 -11.50 23.73 9.47
C PHE A 40 -12.34 25.02 9.61
N LYS A 41 -11.70 26.19 9.69
CA LYS A 41 -12.39 27.49 9.70
C LYS A 41 -13.23 27.73 8.44
N MET A 42 -12.73 27.31 7.28
CA MET A 42 -13.47 27.31 6.01
C MET A 42 -14.58 26.26 5.93
N LYS A 43 -14.86 25.52 7.02
CA LYS A 43 -15.88 24.47 7.10
C LYS A 43 -15.73 23.38 6.02
N ARG A 44 -14.52 23.13 5.53
CA ARG A 44 -14.27 22.07 4.55
C ARG A 44 -14.43 20.70 5.20
N ASN A 45 -15.13 19.78 4.53
CA ASN A 45 -15.30 18.43 5.05
C ASN A 45 -14.04 17.58 4.79
N PRO A 46 -13.34 17.07 5.82
CA PRO A 46 -12.12 16.28 5.63
C PRO A 46 -12.35 15.00 4.82
N ARG A 47 -13.57 14.43 4.81
CA ARG A 47 -13.92 13.27 3.98
C ARG A 47 -13.98 13.55 2.49
N LYS A 48 -14.08 14.82 2.08
CA LYS A 48 -14.04 15.25 0.66
C LYS A 48 -12.65 15.74 0.24
N VAL A 49 -11.75 15.99 1.20
CA VAL A 49 -10.42 16.52 0.93
C VAL A 49 -9.42 15.38 0.70
N ARG A 50 -8.97 15.23 -0.56
CA ARG A 50 -8.23 14.07 -1.08
C ARG A 50 -6.97 13.63 -0.30
N TRP A 51 -6.28 14.58 0.35
CA TRP A 51 -5.01 14.31 1.03
C TRP A 51 -5.16 13.86 2.50
N THR A 52 -6.37 13.94 3.07
CA THR A 52 -6.60 13.54 4.46
C THR A 52 -6.68 12.02 4.60
N LYS A 53 -6.35 11.50 5.79
CA LYS A 53 -6.59 10.08 6.12
C LYS A 53 -8.08 9.72 6.13
N ALA A 54 -8.94 10.66 6.52
CA ALA A 54 -10.39 10.47 6.50
C ALA A 54 -10.93 10.17 5.09
N PHE A 55 -10.50 10.95 4.08
CA PHE A 55 -10.85 10.68 2.67
C PHE A 55 -10.31 9.32 2.21
N ARG A 56 -9.05 9.00 2.55
CA ARG A 56 -8.41 7.75 2.13
C ARG A 56 -9.13 6.52 2.69
N ARG A 57 -9.58 6.56 3.94
CA ARG A 57 -10.38 5.49 4.56
C ARG A 57 -11.76 5.36 3.92
N ALA A 58 -12.46 6.48 3.71
CA ALA A 58 -13.80 6.47 3.11
C ALA A 58 -13.80 5.94 1.66
N ASN A 59 -12.73 6.19 0.91
CA ASN A 59 -12.60 5.79 -0.50
C ASN A 59 -11.80 4.50 -0.69
N GLY A 60 -11.65 3.66 0.35
CA GLY A 60 -11.00 2.35 0.23
C GLY A 60 -9.51 2.39 -0.14
N LYS A 61 -8.82 3.50 0.08
CA LYS A 61 -7.37 3.64 -0.20
C LYS A 61 -6.48 3.10 0.92
N GLU A 62 -7.05 2.90 2.10
CA GLU A 62 -6.38 2.34 3.28
C GLU A 62 -7.22 1.20 3.85
N MET A 63 -6.56 0.28 4.54
CA MET A 63 -7.23 -0.77 5.31
C MET A 63 -7.98 -0.15 6.49
N VAL A 64 -9.29 -0.38 6.60
CA VAL A 64 -10.14 0.20 7.65
C VAL A 64 -10.51 -0.82 8.72
N VAL A 65 -10.81 -2.07 8.32
CA VAL A 65 -11.21 -3.15 9.22
C VAL A 65 -10.03 -4.11 9.36
N ASP A 66 -9.32 -4.04 10.48
CA ASP A 66 -8.24 -4.96 10.81
C ASP A 66 -8.12 -5.15 12.32
N THR A 67 -7.78 -6.36 12.74
CA THR A 67 -7.62 -6.70 14.16
C THR A 67 -6.46 -5.97 14.81
N THR A 68 -5.45 -5.53 14.03
CA THR A 68 -4.32 -4.77 14.59
C THR A 68 -4.73 -3.41 15.13
N PHE A 69 -5.84 -2.82 14.67
CA PHE A 69 -6.32 -1.52 15.15
C PHE A 69 -6.95 -1.59 16.55
N GLU A 70 -7.37 -2.76 17.00
CA GLU A 70 -7.96 -2.94 18.33
C GLU A 70 -6.95 -2.68 19.46
N PHE A 71 -5.65 -2.86 19.17
CA PHE A 71 -4.57 -2.60 20.11
C PHE A 71 -4.36 -1.10 20.41
N GLU A 72 -4.74 -0.19 19.50
CA GLU A 72 -4.60 1.28 19.69
C GLU A 72 -5.79 1.89 20.48
N LYS A 73 -6.70 1.06 21.03
CA LYS A 73 -7.89 1.52 21.77
C LYS A 73 -7.52 2.34 23.01
N ARG A 74 -8.25 3.44 23.24
CA ARG A 74 -8.19 4.21 24.50
C ARG A 74 -8.74 3.36 25.65
N ARG A 75 -7.91 3.12 26.66
CA ARG A 75 -8.30 2.47 27.92
C ARG A 75 -8.69 3.56 28.93
N ASN A 76 -9.91 3.46 29.48
CA ASN A 76 -10.41 4.40 30.50
C ASN A 76 -10.21 3.86 31.93
N VAL A 77 -9.98 2.56 32.08
CA VAL A 77 -9.70 1.91 33.36
C VAL A 77 -8.19 1.64 33.43
N PRO A 78 -7.47 2.22 34.40
CA PRO A 78 -6.07 1.91 34.62
C PRO A 78 -5.91 0.55 35.29
N VAL A 79 -4.78 -0.10 35.02
CA VAL A 79 -4.37 -1.34 35.69
C VAL A 79 -3.20 -1.01 36.61
N ARG A 80 -3.03 -1.77 37.70
CA ARG A 80 -1.84 -1.66 38.53
C ARG A 80 -0.58 -1.90 37.70
N TYR A 81 0.49 -1.19 38.05
CA TYR A 81 1.77 -1.37 37.38
C TYR A 81 2.33 -2.76 37.70
N ASP A 82 2.75 -3.46 36.65
CA ASP A 82 3.46 -4.73 36.71
C ASP A 82 4.58 -4.69 35.67
N ARG A 83 5.81 -4.96 36.10
CA ARG A 83 7.00 -4.91 35.25
C ARG A 83 6.98 -5.97 34.16
N GLU A 84 6.49 -7.17 34.44
CA GLU A 84 6.42 -8.26 33.47
C GLU A 84 5.39 -7.97 32.39
N LEU A 85 4.24 -7.43 32.80
CA LEU A 85 3.21 -6.94 31.88
C LEU A 85 3.76 -5.82 30.97
N VAL A 86 4.52 -4.86 31.51
CA VAL A 86 5.12 -3.80 30.68
C VAL A 86 6.15 -4.38 29.71
N ALA A 87 7.00 -5.32 30.14
CA ALA A 87 8.00 -5.93 29.26
C ALA A 87 7.36 -6.73 28.11
N THR A 88 6.30 -7.48 28.39
CA THR A 88 5.56 -8.25 27.38
C THR A 88 4.81 -7.34 26.41
N THR A 89 4.19 -6.26 26.89
CA THR A 89 3.49 -5.30 26.03
C THR A 89 4.41 -4.59 25.06
N LEU A 90 5.63 -4.20 25.46
CA LEU A 90 6.61 -3.58 24.56
C LEU A 90 7.01 -4.52 23.40
N LYS A 91 7.29 -5.79 23.71
CA LYS A 91 7.57 -6.82 22.69
C LYS A 91 6.37 -7.04 21.77
N ALA A 92 5.16 -7.07 22.33
CA ALA A 92 3.93 -7.24 21.55
C ALA A 92 3.68 -6.04 20.61
N MET A 93 3.95 -4.81 21.05
CA MET A 93 3.77 -3.60 20.24
C MET A 93 4.62 -3.61 18.97
N GLU A 94 5.90 -3.98 19.09
CA GLU A 94 6.80 -4.11 17.93
C GLU A 94 6.28 -5.15 16.94
N ARG A 95 5.91 -6.33 17.45
CA ARG A 95 5.37 -7.41 16.62
C ARG A 95 4.07 -7.02 15.90
N VAL A 96 3.17 -6.32 16.58
CA VAL A 96 1.91 -5.82 15.99
C VAL A 96 2.20 -4.78 14.89
N ALA A 97 3.19 -3.90 15.10
CA ALA A 97 3.57 -2.91 14.09
C ALA A 97 4.08 -3.57 12.80
N GLU A 98 4.90 -4.62 12.89
CA GLU A 98 5.35 -5.39 11.72
C GLU A 98 4.20 -6.05 10.97
N ILE A 99 3.26 -6.67 11.70
CA ILE A 99 2.10 -7.34 11.10
C ILE A 99 1.26 -6.31 10.35
N ARG A 100 1.02 -5.15 10.97
CA ARG A 100 0.30 -4.04 10.36
C ARG A 100 0.97 -3.56 9.08
N GLN A 101 2.28 -3.31 9.09
CA GLN A 101 3.02 -2.88 7.90
C GLN A 101 2.94 -3.91 6.76
N LYS A 102 3.07 -5.21 7.09
CA LYS A 102 2.94 -6.30 6.11
C LYS A 102 1.54 -6.34 5.49
N ARG A 103 0.49 -6.19 6.30
CA ARG A 103 -0.92 -6.15 5.86
C ARG A 103 -1.23 -4.92 5.01
N GLU A 104 -0.77 -3.74 5.44
CA GLU A 104 -0.93 -2.48 4.67
C GLU A 104 -0.23 -2.57 3.30
N LYS A 105 0.98 -3.14 3.25
CA LYS A 105 1.70 -3.37 1.99
C LYS A 105 0.98 -4.35 1.07
N ALA A 106 0.40 -5.43 1.61
CA ALA A 106 -0.40 -6.38 0.84
C ALA A 106 -1.66 -5.71 0.27
N PHE A 107 -2.38 -4.93 1.09
CA PHE A 107 -3.55 -4.17 0.63
C PHE A 107 -3.21 -3.21 -0.51
N TRP A 108 -2.09 -2.49 -0.39
CA TRP A 108 -1.62 -1.61 -1.45
C TRP A 108 -1.27 -2.36 -2.74
N LYS A 109 -0.59 -3.52 -2.64
CA LYS A 109 -0.26 -4.36 -3.80
C LYS A 109 -1.51 -4.85 -4.52
N ASN A 110 -2.51 -5.33 -3.78
CA ASN A 110 -3.77 -5.79 -4.36
C ASN A 110 -4.51 -4.65 -5.06
N ARG A 111 -4.47 -3.44 -4.51
CA ARG A 111 -5.07 -2.26 -5.13
C ARG A 111 -4.36 -1.81 -6.42
N MET A 112 -3.05 -2.07 -6.54
CA MET A 112 -2.23 -1.62 -7.68
C MET A 112 -1.95 -2.71 -8.72
N SER A 113 -2.39 -3.95 -8.50
CA SER A 113 -2.06 -5.11 -9.35
C SER A 113 -2.53 -4.97 -10.80
N GLY A 114 -3.66 -4.29 -11.03
CA GLY A 114 -4.23 -4.08 -12.36
C GLY A 114 -3.62 -2.92 -13.16
N ASN A 115 -2.75 -2.11 -12.55
CA ASN A 115 -2.20 -0.92 -13.23
C ASN A 115 -1.20 -1.27 -14.32
N THR A 116 -0.41 -2.34 -14.16
CA THR A 116 0.62 -2.72 -15.14
C THR A 116 0.00 -3.06 -16.50
N ALA A 117 -1.06 -3.86 -16.51
CA ALA A 117 -1.77 -4.22 -17.74
C ALA A 117 -2.42 -3.01 -18.40
N LYS A 118 -3.03 -2.10 -17.61
CA LYS A 118 -3.61 -0.86 -18.12
C LYS A 118 -2.55 0.04 -18.74
N ASN A 119 -1.44 0.28 -18.03
CA ASN A 119 -0.35 1.10 -18.54
C ASN A 119 0.24 0.53 -19.84
N ILE A 120 0.41 -0.80 -19.95
CA ILE A 120 0.90 -1.42 -21.20
C ILE A 120 -0.08 -1.15 -22.36
N ARG A 121 -1.39 -1.29 -22.11
CA ARG A 121 -2.44 -1.01 -23.10
C ARG A 121 -2.44 0.47 -23.51
N ASP A 122 -2.42 1.36 -22.54
CA ASP A 122 -2.46 2.81 -22.77
C ASP A 122 -1.20 3.26 -23.52
N ASN A 123 -0.02 2.77 -23.15
CA ASN A 123 1.23 3.04 -23.86
C ASN A 123 1.20 2.54 -25.31
N ALA A 124 0.63 1.36 -25.56
CA ALA A 124 0.48 0.85 -26.93
C ALA A 124 -0.42 1.77 -27.77
N LEU A 125 -1.56 2.20 -27.22
CA LEU A 125 -2.46 3.15 -27.88
C LEU A 125 -1.81 4.53 -28.08
N GLU A 126 -1.00 5.00 -27.15
CA GLU A 126 -0.25 6.25 -27.28
C GLU A 126 0.77 6.17 -28.42
N ILE A 127 1.50 5.06 -28.55
CA ILE A 127 2.46 4.84 -29.64
C ILE A 127 1.75 4.78 -30.99
N GLU A 128 0.61 4.08 -31.08
CA GLU A 128 -0.19 4.01 -32.32
C GLU A 128 -0.68 5.40 -32.76
N ARG A 129 -1.18 6.22 -31.81
CA ARG A 129 -1.69 7.57 -32.10
C ARG A 129 -0.58 8.56 -32.45
N HIS A 130 0.59 8.39 -31.86
CA HIS A 130 1.69 9.36 -31.94
C HIS A 130 2.93 8.74 -32.58
N ILE A 131 2.75 7.84 -33.53
CA ILE A 131 3.84 7.16 -34.24
C ILE A 131 4.79 8.17 -34.92
N GLU A 132 4.26 9.31 -35.36
CA GLU A 132 5.01 10.41 -36.00
C GLU A 132 5.98 11.12 -35.05
N LEU A 133 5.67 11.16 -33.74
CA LEU A 133 6.56 11.76 -32.73
C LEU A 133 7.72 10.84 -32.36
N VAL A 134 7.62 9.55 -32.72
CA VAL A 134 8.73 8.61 -32.57
C VAL A 134 9.72 8.92 -33.68
N GLN A 135 10.72 9.74 -33.37
CA GLN A 135 11.88 9.85 -34.24
C GLN A 135 12.41 8.43 -34.49
N PRO A 136 12.63 8.01 -35.75
CA PRO A 136 13.30 6.76 -36.00
C PRO A 136 14.63 6.87 -35.26
N ARG A 137 14.82 6.01 -34.26
CA ARG A 137 16.07 5.91 -33.53
C ARG A 137 17.11 5.73 -34.63
N SER A 138 17.90 6.77 -34.90
CA SER A 138 18.75 6.80 -36.09
C SER A 138 19.55 5.50 -36.07
N THR A 139 19.20 4.61 -37.00
CA THR A 139 19.85 3.33 -37.14
C THR A 139 21.22 3.69 -37.69
N THR A 140 22.17 3.95 -36.81
CA THR A 140 23.54 3.64 -37.14
C THR A 140 23.51 2.15 -37.49
N ALA A 141 23.77 1.83 -38.76
CA ALA A 141 23.72 0.50 -39.35
C ALA A 141 24.60 -0.55 -38.62
N ALA A 142 25.35 -0.14 -37.60
CA ALA A 142 26.15 -0.97 -36.71
C ALA A 142 25.38 -1.66 -35.56
N SER A 143 24.09 -1.35 -35.35
CA SER A 143 23.31 -1.83 -34.20
C SER A 143 22.35 -3.00 -34.50
N THR A 144 21.99 -3.25 -35.76
CA THR A 144 21.06 -4.32 -36.17
C THR A 144 21.69 -5.72 -36.13
N SER A 145 22.94 -5.88 -36.59
CA SER A 145 23.67 -7.15 -36.51
C SER A 145 24.03 -7.54 -35.08
N LYS A 146 24.45 -6.57 -34.26
CA LYS A 146 24.73 -6.79 -32.83
C LYS A 146 23.46 -7.05 -32.02
N ALA A 147 22.31 -6.52 -32.44
CA ALA A 147 21.03 -6.77 -31.79
C ALA A 147 20.51 -8.19 -32.07
N SER A 148 20.65 -8.72 -33.30
CA SER A 148 20.28 -10.11 -33.59
C SER A 148 21.15 -11.12 -32.85
N GLU A 149 22.47 -10.90 -32.80
CA GLU A 149 23.40 -11.76 -32.05
C GLU A 149 23.12 -11.73 -30.54
N ALA A 150 22.85 -10.54 -29.97
CA ALA A 150 22.50 -10.40 -28.56
C ALA A 150 21.12 -11.00 -28.20
N LEU A 151 20.18 -11.06 -29.15
CA LEU A 151 18.89 -11.72 -28.97
C LEU A 151 19.05 -13.25 -28.92
N GLU A 152 19.86 -13.82 -29.81
CA GLU A 152 20.17 -15.26 -29.80
C GLU A 152 20.90 -15.69 -28.52
N GLU A 153 21.86 -14.90 -28.03
CA GLU A 153 22.53 -15.18 -26.76
C GLU A 153 21.56 -15.12 -25.57
N ARG A 154 20.66 -14.13 -25.56
CA ARG A 154 19.61 -14.00 -24.53
C ARG A 154 18.61 -15.15 -24.55
N GLU A 155 18.26 -15.66 -25.73
CA GLU A 155 17.40 -16.84 -25.87
C GLU A 155 18.10 -18.11 -25.37
N LYS A 156 19.37 -18.32 -25.71
CA LYS A 156 20.19 -19.45 -25.20
C LYS A 156 20.34 -19.40 -23.68
N VAL A 157 20.51 -18.21 -23.08
CA VAL A 157 20.56 -18.04 -21.63
C VAL A 157 19.18 -18.31 -21.00
N ARG A 158 18.09 -17.86 -21.64
CA ARG A 158 16.71 -18.10 -21.17
C ARG A 158 16.35 -19.59 -21.20
N GLU A 159 16.74 -20.32 -22.24
CA GLU A 159 16.61 -21.79 -22.34
C GLU A 159 17.34 -22.50 -21.20
N LYS A 160 18.62 -22.14 -20.95
CA LYS A 160 19.39 -22.72 -19.82
C LYS A 160 18.75 -22.43 -18.47
N ILE A 161 18.18 -21.24 -18.26
CA ILE A 161 17.47 -20.90 -17.03
C ILE A 161 16.17 -21.71 -16.91
N LYS A 162 15.41 -21.92 -17.99
CA LYS A 162 14.20 -22.76 -18.00
C LYS A 162 14.53 -24.21 -17.62
N VAL A 163 15.57 -24.80 -18.20
CA VAL A 163 16.00 -26.19 -17.89
C VAL A 163 16.43 -26.31 -16.42
N ARG A 164 17.22 -25.35 -15.91
CA ARG A 164 17.61 -25.33 -14.48
C ARG A 164 16.42 -25.14 -13.55
N ALA A 165 15.45 -24.31 -13.92
CA ALA A 165 14.22 -24.10 -13.15
C ALA A 165 13.33 -25.34 -13.15
N ALA A 166 13.22 -26.06 -14.27
CA ALA A 166 12.51 -27.33 -14.36
C ALA A 166 13.17 -28.41 -13.49
N GLY A 167 14.50 -28.50 -13.49
CA GLY A 167 15.24 -29.40 -12.60
C GLY A 167 15.04 -29.09 -11.12
N ARG A 168 15.09 -27.81 -10.73
CA ARG A 168 14.78 -27.38 -9.35
C ARG A 168 13.33 -27.68 -8.96
N LYS A 169 12.39 -27.50 -9.89
CA LYS A 169 10.97 -27.80 -9.66
C LYS A 169 10.73 -29.30 -9.49
N ALA A 170 11.38 -30.15 -10.28
CA ALA A 170 11.30 -31.61 -10.14
C ALA A 170 11.88 -32.09 -8.80
N MET A 171 13.05 -31.55 -8.40
CA MET A 171 13.68 -31.85 -7.11
C MET A 171 12.81 -31.40 -5.92
N ALA A 172 12.18 -30.22 -6.03
CA ALA A 172 11.23 -29.73 -5.03
C ALA A 172 9.94 -30.56 -4.98
N LEU A 173 9.44 -31.06 -6.13
CA LEU A 173 8.28 -31.95 -6.18
C LEU A 173 8.55 -33.29 -5.48
N GLN A 174 9.78 -33.82 -5.64
CA GLN A 174 10.26 -35.00 -4.91
C GLN A 174 10.31 -34.77 -3.39
N GLN A 175 10.68 -33.57 -2.94
CA GLN A 175 10.66 -33.20 -1.51
C GLN A 175 9.25 -32.95 -0.96
N MET A 176 8.31 -32.49 -1.80
CA MET A 176 6.91 -32.20 -1.42
C MET A 176 6.03 -33.44 -1.26
N GLY A 177 6.53 -34.64 -1.62
CA GLY A 177 5.88 -35.92 -1.30
C GLY A 177 5.77 -36.22 0.21
N GLN A 178 6.45 -35.44 1.06
CA GLN A 178 6.29 -35.47 2.52
C GLN A 178 5.41 -34.27 2.95
N GLY A 179 4.11 -34.51 3.01
CA GLY A 179 3.06 -33.49 3.05
C GLY A 179 3.06 -32.58 4.29
N LYS A 180 2.85 -31.28 4.05
CA LYS A 180 2.31 -30.33 5.03
C LYS A 180 0.96 -29.80 4.54
N LYS A 181 -0.10 -30.06 5.33
CA LYS A 181 -1.47 -29.53 5.10
C LYS A 181 -1.44 -28.00 5.05
N GLN A 182 -1.95 -27.41 3.97
CA GLN A 182 -2.11 -25.97 3.83
C GLN A 182 -3.19 -25.45 4.79
N LYS A 183 -2.90 -24.39 5.54
CA LYS A 183 -3.90 -23.61 6.28
C LYS A 183 -4.49 -22.56 5.35
N GLU A 184 -5.81 -22.55 5.19
CA GLU A 184 -6.54 -21.51 4.46
C GLU A 184 -6.28 -20.13 5.08
N SER A 185 -5.96 -19.16 4.21
CA SER A 185 -5.79 -17.77 4.60
C SER A 185 -7.16 -17.11 4.78
N ARG A 186 -7.48 -16.63 5.99
CA ARG A 186 -8.68 -15.84 6.32
C ARG A 186 -8.70 -14.41 5.73
N LEU A 187 -7.96 -14.16 4.65
CA LEU A 187 -7.99 -12.86 3.97
C LEU A 187 -9.22 -12.83 3.08
N ILE A 188 -10.15 -11.91 3.37
CA ILE A 188 -11.34 -11.66 2.54
C ILE A 188 -10.86 -11.40 1.10
N PRO A 189 -11.31 -12.21 0.12
CA PRO A 189 -11.02 -11.97 -1.28
C PRO A 189 -11.45 -10.55 -1.64
N ALA A 190 -10.57 -9.81 -2.31
CA ALA A 190 -10.94 -8.51 -2.83
C ALA A 190 -11.92 -8.70 -3.99
N GLU A 191 -13.22 -8.86 -3.70
CA GLU A 191 -14.28 -8.64 -4.67
C GLU A 191 -14.40 -7.14 -4.93
N GLY A 192 -13.40 -6.63 -5.64
CA GLY A 192 -13.40 -5.31 -6.23
C GLY A 192 -13.62 -5.46 -7.73
N SER A 193 -14.79 -5.97 -8.13
CA SER A 193 -15.29 -5.78 -9.49
C SER A 193 -15.23 -4.29 -9.78
N GLY A 194 -14.40 -3.91 -10.75
CA GLY A 194 -14.35 -2.55 -11.23
C GLY A 194 -15.75 -2.18 -11.70
N MET A 195 -16.37 -1.19 -11.04
CA MET A 195 -17.48 -0.44 -11.61
C MET A 195 -16.96 0.24 -12.87
N GLY A 196 -17.06 -0.48 -13.99
CA GLY A 196 -17.01 0.09 -15.32
C GLY A 196 -18.23 1.00 -15.44
N MET A 197 -18.00 2.26 -15.74
CA MET A 197 -19.04 3.10 -16.32
C MET A 197 -19.38 2.49 -17.68
N SER A 198 -20.55 1.85 -17.79
CA SER A 198 -21.22 1.69 -19.07
C SER A 198 -21.65 3.08 -19.54
N LEU A 199 -21.11 3.49 -20.68
CA LEU A 199 -21.63 4.61 -21.46
C LEU A 199 -22.74 4.01 -22.32
N ASP A 200 -23.99 4.23 -21.90
CA ASP A 200 -25.15 4.30 -22.79
C ASP A 200 -25.43 5.78 -23.08
#